data_AF-A0A0U1NY84-F1
#
_entry.id   AF-A0A0U1NY84-F1
#
_cell.length_a   1.000
_cell.length_b   1.000
_cell.length_c   1.000
_cell.angle_alpha   90.00
_cell.angle_beta   90.00
_cell.angle_gamma   90.00
#
_symmetry.space_group_name_H-M   'P 1'
#
loop_
_entity.id
_entity.type
_entity.pdbx_description
1 polymer ?
#
loop_
_entity_poly.entity_id
_entity_poly.type
_entity_poly.pdbx_seq_one_letter_code
_entity_poly.pdbx_strand_id
1 'polypeptide(L)'
;MKQLEQNINTHKFLSSLFFSGVSFCLSFYFCILGVPLYIYSLPIYAFLLLISLFLFYQTDKHLNDFMKEGITTFTQYQFYHLCVGVYLILSFVLFGVSVAYLPFYYNGGLVFVWYCAPMSLLCFISFIQSKKRINVLKKKFQYDNLDNNLEKKE
;
A
#
# COMPACT_ATOMS: atom_id res chain seq x y z
N MET A 1 17.66 18.08 -21.15
CA MET A 1 16.29 18.05 -20.58
C MET A 1 15.59 16.74 -20.96
N LYS A 2 15.93 15.62 -20.31
CA LYS A 2 15.12 14.39 -20.32
C LYS A 2 14.11 14.53 -19.19
N GLN A 3 13.11 15.37 -19.42
CA GLN A 3 12.02 15.61 -18.47
C GLN A 3 11.14 14.35 -18.39
N LEU A 4 10.98 13.86 -17.17
CA LEU A 4 9.68 13.42 -16.64
C LEU A 4 8.99 12.15 -17.19
N GLU A 5 9.68 11.26 -17.91
CA GLU A 5 9.10 9.94 -18.22
C GLU A 5 9.37 8.87 -17.15
N GLN A 6 9.87 9.28 -15.98
CA GLN A 6 9.76 8.53 -14.74
C GLN A 6 8.31 8.65 -14.23
N ASN A 7 7.36 8.17 -15.03
CA ASN A 7 6.02 7.85 -14.59
C ASN A 7 6.18 6.71 -13.58
N ILE A 8 6.51 7.08 -12.34
CA ILE A 8 6.53 6.17 -11.21
C ILE A 8 5.22 5.41 -11.33
N ASN A 9 5.33 4.09 -11.39
CA ASN A 9 4.27 3.14 -11.69
C ASN A 9 3.10 3.15 -10.67
N THR A 10 3.00 4.23 -9.89
CA THR A 10 1.95 4.67 -8.98
C THR A 10 0.57 4.34 -9.52
N HIS A 11 0.29 4.68 -10.78
CA HIS A 11 -1.02 4.41 -11.37
C HIS A 11 -1.30 2.91 -11.50
N LYS A 12 -0.30 2.06 -11.78
CA LYS A 12 -0.50 0.61 -11.93
C LYS A 12 -0.76 -0.08 -10.60
N PHE A 13 -0.03 0.29 -9.53
CA PHE A 13 -0.32 -0.30 -8.21
C PHE A 13 -1.66 0.23 -7.67
N LEU A 14 -1.95 1.52 -7.87
CA LEU A 14 -3.15 2.17 -7.37
C LEU A 14 -4.40 1.69 -8.12
N SER A 15 -4.31 1.46 -9.44
CA SER A 15 -5.40 0.87 -10.20
C SER A 15 -5.69 -0.56 -9.72
N SER A 16 -4.66 -1.40 -9.56
CA SER A 16 -4.82 -2.75 -9.01
C SER A 16 -5.44 -2.74 -7.61
N LEU A 17 -5.04 -1.78 -6.77
CA LEU A 17 -5.58 -1.59 -5.43
C LEU A 17 -7.04 -1.13 -5.47
N PHE A 18 -7.39 -0.24 -6.39
CA PHE A 18 -8.77 0.21 -6.58
C PHE A 18 -9.67 -0.95 -7.04
N PHE A 19 -9.25 -1.73 -8.05
CA PHE A 19 -9.98 -2.91 -8.50
C PHE A 19 -10.12 -3.96 -7.38
N SER A 20 -9.09 -4.14 -6.57
CA SER A 20 -9.15 -4.97 -5.37
C SER A 20 -10.23 -4.46 -4.41
N GLY A 21 -10.23 -3.15 -4.08
CA GLY A 21 -11.26 -2.54 -3.23
C GLY A 21 -12.69 -2.71 -3.76
N VAL A 22 -12.91 -2.53 -5.07
CA VAL A 22 -14.21 -2.76 -5.70
C VAL A 22 -14.63 -4.23 -5.57
N SER A 23 -13.72 -5.17 -5.84
CA SER A 23 -13.97 -6.61 -5.68
C SER A 23 -14.33 -6.96 -4.23
N PHE A 24 -13.66 -6.33 -3.25
CA PHE A 24 -13.94 -6.53 -1.84
C PHE A 24 -15.34 -6.06 -1.45
N CYS A 25 -15.72 -4.84 -1.86
CA CYS A 25 -17.07 -4.31 -1.62
C CYS A 25 -18.14 -5.19 -2.28
N LEU A 26 -17.85 -5.73 -3.48
CA LEU A 26 -18.75 -6.66 -4.17
C LEU A 26 -18.92 -7.98 -3.39
N SER A 27 -17.82 -8.55 -2.88
CA SER A 27 -17.84 -9.74 -2.02
C SER A 27 -18.66 -9.51 -0.77
N PHE A 28 -18.46 -8.37 -0.12
CA PHE A 28 -19.19 -7.96 1.07
C PHE A 28 -20.70 -7.85 0.80
N TYR A 29 -21.06 -7.22 -0.32
CA TYR A 29 -22.44 -7.08 -0.75
C TYR A 29 -23.11 -8.44 -1.01
N PHE A 30 -22.44 -9.36 -1.71
CA PHE A 30 -22.96 -10.72 -1.92
C PHE A 30 -23.11 -11.51 -0.62
N CYS A 31 -22.20 -11.31 0.34
CA CYS A 31 -22.30 -11.94 1.64
C CYS A 31 -23.53 -11.46 2.43
N ILE A 32 -23.83 -10.15 2.42
CA ILE A 32 -25.04 -9.60 3.05
C ILE A 32 -26.31 -10.15 2.38
N LEU A 33 -26.30 -10.30 1.06
CA LEU A 33 -27.43 -10.89 0.33
C LEU A 33 -27.58 -12.41 0.55
N GLY A 34 -26.67 -13.06 1.28
CA GLY A 34 -26.68 -14.51 1.50
C GLY A 34 -26.35 -15.33 0.25
N VAL A 35 -25.78 -14.70 -0.78
CA VAL A 35 -25.47 -15.37 -2.05
C VAL A 35 -24.03 -15.92 -1.99
N PRO A 36 -23.80 -17.23 -2.22
CA PRO A 36 -22.47 -17.85 -2.07
C PRO A 36 -21.41 -17.36 -3.07
N LEU A 37 -21.75 -16.45 -3.99
CA LEU A 37 -20.83 -15.81 -4.94
C LEU A 37 -19.68 -15.05 -4.25
N TYR A 38 -19.80 -14.71 -2.96
CA TYR A 38 -18.70 -14.12 -2.19
C TYR A 38 -17.47 -15.05 -2.16
N ILE A 39 -17.66 -16.37 -2.20
CA ILE A 39 -16.57 -17.38 -2.17
C ILE A 39 -15.64 -17.24 -3.37
N TYR A 40 -16.14 -16.79 -4.53
CA TYR A 40 -15.35 -16.60 -5.75
C TYR A 40 -14.75 -15.19 -5.85
N SER A 41 -15.42 -14.18 -5.31
CA SER A 41 -14.94 -12.79 -5.40
C SER A 41 -13.87 -12.45 -4.36
N LEU A 42 -13.88 -13.10 -3.19
CA LEU A 42 -12.83 -12.98 -2.16
C LEU A 42 -11.42 -13.38 -2.64
N PRO A 43 -11.21 -14.53 -3.31
CA PRO A 43 -9.89 -14.87 -3.83
C PRO A 43 -9.45 -13.94 -4.96
N ILE A 44 -10.38 -13.42 -5.78
CA ILE A 44 -10.07 -12.40 -6.80
C ILE A 44 -9.57 -11.11 -6.11
N TYR A 45 -10.27 -10.66 -5.08
CA TYR A 45 -9.84 -9.52 -4.25
C TYR A 45 -8.42 -9.72 -3.70
N ALA A 46 -8.18 -10.87 -3.06
CA ALA A 46 -6.91 -11.22 -2.45
C ALA A 46 -5.77 -11.28 -3.48
N PHE A 47 -6.04 -11.82 -4.66
CA PHE A 47 -5.09 -11.91 -5.76
C PHE A 47 -4.72 -10.51 -6.30
N LEU A 48 -5.71 -9.64 -6.52
CA LEU A 48 -5.47 -8.25 -6.96
C LEU A 48 -4.71 -7.43 -5.91
N LEU A 49 -4.96 -7.69 -4.63
CA LEU A 49 -4.23 -7.06 -3.54
C LEU A 49 -2.78 -7.53 -3.50
N LEU A 50 -2.53 -8.83 -3.66
CA LEU A 50 -1.19 -9.38 -3.77
C LEU A 50 -0.42 -8.80 -4.96
N ILE A 51 -1.06 -8.64 -6.12
CA ILE A 51 -0.45 -7.96 -7.27
C ILE A 51 -0.08 -6.51 -6.91
N SER A 52 -0.97 -5.79 -6.22
CA SER A 52 -0.69 -4.42 -5.79
C SER A 52 0.51 -4.36 -4.81
N LEU A 53 0.56 -5.26 -3.82
CA LEU A 53 1.69 -5.39 -2.90
C LEU A 53 2.99 -5.75 -3.62
N PHE A 54 2.93 -6.65 -4.60
CA PHE A 54 4.08 -7.06 -5.39
C PHE A 54 4.62 -5.89 -6.22
N LEU A 55 3.74 -5.15 -6.91
CA LEU A 55 4.11 -3.95 -7.67
C LEU A 55 4.69 -2.87 -6.76
N PHE A 56 4.14 -2.70 -5.55
CA PHE A 56 4.69 -1.81 -4.54
C PHE A 56 6.11 -2.24 -4.14
N TYR A 57 6.32 -3.53 -3.84
CA TYR A 57 7.64 -4.04 -3.44
C TYR A 57 8.69 -3.90 -4.55
N GLN A 58 8.30 -4.17 -5.80
CA GLN A 58 9.16 -3.96 -6.96
C GLN A 58 9.54 -2.49 -7.11
N THR A 59 8.58 -1.58 -6.90
CA THR A 59 8.80 -0.13 -6.98
C THR A 59 9.65 0.38 -5.82
N ASP A 60 9.46 -0.13 -4.59
CA ASP A 60 10.31 0.18 -3.43
C ASP A 60 11.75 -0.22 -3.67
N LYS A 61 11.99 -1.45 -4.19
CA LYS A 61 13.35 -1.92 -4.47
C LYS A 61 14.05 -1.01 -5.47
N HIS A 62 13.39 -0.70 -6.58
CA HIS A 62 13.91 0.20 -7.61
C HIS A 62 14.23 1.58 -7.01
N LEU A 63 13.29 2.20 -6.30
CA LEU A 63 13.48 3.50 -5.64
C LEU A 63 14.60 3.50 -4.60
N ASN A 64 14.76 2.41 -3.85
CA ASN A 64 15.81 2.26 -2.86
C ASN A 64 17.20 2.17 -3.49
N ASP A 65 17.32 1.57 -4.67
CA ASP A 65 18.59 1.54 -5.41
C ASP A 65 18.97 2.95 -5.91
N PHE A 66 18.02 3.75 -6.42
CA PHE A 66 18.27 5.19 -6.71
C PHE A 66 18.67 5.99 -5.47
N MET A 67 18.06 5.72 -4.31
CA MET A 67 18.43 6.40 -3.06
C MET A 67 19.86 6.08 -2.60
N LYS A 68 20.40 4.90 -2.95
CA LYS A 68 21.79 4.52 -2.67
C LYS A 68 22.77 5.22 -3.61
N GLU A 69 22.36 5.45 -4.85
CA GLU A 69 23.11 6.24 -5.84
C GLU A 69 23.10 7.76 -5.55
N GLY A 70 22.48 8.18 -4.44
CA GLY A 70 22.44 9.59 -4.00
C GLY A 70 21.36 10.43 -4.69
N ILE A 71 20.60 9.86 -5.62
CA ILE A 71 19.55 10.57 -6.35
C ILE A 71 18.27 10.54 -5.49
N THR A 72 18.06 11.59 -4.70
CA THR A 72 16.82 11.79 -3.94
C THR A 72 15.96 12.86 -4.61
N THR A 73 14.70 12.53 -4.91
CA THR A 73 13.77 13.48 -5.53
C THR A 73 12.48 13.60 -4.73
N PHE A 74 11.86 14.79 -4.80
CA PHE A 74 10.57 15.07 -4.15
C PHE A 74 9.47 14.08 -4.58
N THR A 75 9.53 13.58 -5.82
CA THR A 75 8.60 12.58 -6.36
C THR A 75 8.66 11.25 -5.59
N GLN A 76 9.84 10.84 -5.10
CA GLN A 76 9.98 9.63 -4.27
C GLN A 76 9.30 9.82 -2.91
N TYR A 77 9.45 11.00 -2.31
CA TYR A 77 8.81 11.34 -1.04
C TYR A 77 7.28 11.31 -1.16
N GLN A 78 6.73 11.93 -2.23
CA GLN A 78 5.30 11.95 -2.49
C GLN A 78 4.73 10.53 -2.72
N PHE A 79 5.46 9.68 -3.44
CA PHE A 79 5.09 8.27 -3.65
C PHE A 79 4.95 7.53 -2.31
N TYR A 80 5.98 7.57 -1.45
CA TYR A 80 5.92 6.88 -0.17
C TYR A 80 4.83 7.45 0.75
N HIS A 81 4.63 8.78 0.76
CA HIS A 81 3.57 9.40 1.55
C HIS A 81 2.18 8.91 1.14
N LEU A 82 1.92 8.79 -0.17
CA LEU A 82 0.67 8.26 -0.69
C LEU A 82 0.49 6.78 -0.32
N CYS A 83 1.53 5.95 -0.47
CA CYS A 83 1.49 4.54 -0.04
C CYS A 83 1.22 4.39 1.45
N VAL A 84 1.83 5.24 2.30
CA VAL A 84 1.56 5.25 3.75
C VAL A 84 0.08 5.48 4.04
N GLY A 85 -0.53 6.49 3.42
CA GLY A 85 -1.95 6.79 3.63
C GLY A 85 -2.85 5.63 3.17
N VAL A 86 -2.62 5.14 1.96
CA VAL A 86 -3.46 4.08 1.35
C VAL A 86 -3.37 2.77 2.14
N TYR A 87 -2.16 2.27 2.43
CA TYR A 87 -2.02 0.99 3.13
C TYR A 87 -2.45 1.05 4.59
N LEU A 88 -2.32 2.20 5.26
CA LEU A 88 -2.83 2.38 6.61
C LEU A 88 -4.37 2.29 6.63
N ILE A 89 -5.04 3.06 5.77
CA ILE A 89 -6.50 3.03 5.67
C ILE A 89 -6.98 1.61 5.33
N LEU A 90 -6.35 0.97 4.34
CA LEU A 90 -6.72 -0.38 3.92
C LEU A 90 -6.55 -1.40 5.04
N SER A 91 -5.45 -1.32 5.79
CA SER A 91 -5.18 -2.20 6.94
C SER A 91 -6.27 -2.07 8.00
N PHE A 92 -6.65 -0.83 8.36
CA PHE A 92 -7.72 -0.58 9.34
C PHE A 92 -9.09 -1.09 8.86
N VAL A 93 -9.45 -0.84 7.59
CA VAL A 93 -10.72 -1.31 7.02
C VAL A 93 -10.79 -2.84 7.07
N LEU A 94 -9.74 -3.53 6.61
CA LEU A 94 -9.70 -4.98 6.58
C LEU A 94 -9.68 -5.61 7.98
N PHE A 95 -8.97 -4.99 8.91
CA PHE A 95 -8.98 -5.41 10.31
C PHE A 95 -10.37 -5.23 10.92
N GLY A 96 -11.01 -4.08 10.70
CA GLY A 96 -12.37 -3.80 11.16
C GLY A 96 -13.39 -4.81 10.63
N VAL A 97 -13.32 -5.15 9.34
CA VAL A 97 -14.20 -6.18 8.76
C VAL A 97 -13.93 -7.55 9.38
N SER A 98 -12.66 -7.92 9.58
CA SER A 98 -12.31 -9.17 10.25
C SER A 98 -12.89 -9.24 11.68
N VAL A 99 -12.83 -8.15 12.44
CA VAL A 99 -13.38 -8.10 13.81
C VAL A 99 -14.91 -8.11 13.79
N ALA A 100 -15.55 -7.43 12.84
CA ALA A 100 -17.00 -7.38 12.70
C ALA A 100 -17.61 -8.75 12.32
N TYR A 101 -16.88 -9.58 11.57
CA TYR A 101 -17.33 -10.91 11.14
C TYR A 101 -16.96 -12.04 12.10
N LEU A 102 -16.16 -11.75 13.13
CA LEU A 102 -15.84 -12.67 14.22
C LEU A 102 -17.08 -13.22 14.97
N PRO A 103 -18.12 -12.43 15.32
CA PRO A 103 -19.35 -12.97 15.91
C PRO A 103 -20.19 -13.80 14.92
N PHE A 104 -20.00 -13.63 13.61
CA PHE A 104 -20.71 -14.37 12.55
C PHE A 104 -19.87 -15.52 11.97
N TYR A 105 -18.93 -16.04 12.77
CA TYR A 105 -17.93 -17.02 12.32
C TYR A 105 -18.54 -18.25 11.61
N TYR A 106 -19.68 -18.73 12.10
CA TYR A 106 -20.36 -19.93 11.59
C TYR A 106 -21.12 -19.73 10.27
N ASN A 107 -21.45 -18.48 9.89
CA ASN A 107 -22.23 -18.16 8.68
C ASN A 107 -21.36 -17.56 7.57
N GLY A 108 -20.24 -18.22 7.25
CA GLY A 108 -19.32 -17.74 6.20
C GLY A 108 -18.40 -16.60 6.63
N GLY A 109 -18.58 -16.04 7.84
CA GLY A 109 -17.67 -15.05 8.43
C GLY A 109 -16.25 -15.56 8.62
N LEU A 110 -16.08 -16.87 8.82
CA LEU A 110 -14.77 -17.54 8.82
C LEU A 110 -13.99 -17.22 7.54
N VAL A 111 -14.61 -17.28 6.36
CA VAL A 111 -13.94 -16.99 5.09
C VAL A 111 -13.45 -15.54 5.06
N PHE A 112 -14.28 -14.59 5.49
CA PHE A 112 -13.87 -13.19 5.56
C PHE A 112 -12.70 -12.97 6.52
N VAL A 113 -12.74 -13.56 7.72
CA VAL A 113 -11.63 -13.47 8.69
C VAL A 113 -10.34 -14.03 8.11
N TRP A 114 -10.39 -15.22 7.51
CA TRP A 114 -9.22 -15.90 6.96
C TRP A 114 -8.56 -15.18 5.79
N TYR A 115 -9.31 -14.44 4.98
CA TYR A 115 -8.74 -13.65 3.88
C TYR A 115 -8.39 -12.21 4.31
N CYS A 116 -9.21 -11.56 5.15
CA CYS A 116 -9.02 -10.16 5.52
C CYS A 116 -7.93 -9.96 6.56
N ALA A 117 -7.83 -10.84 7.57
CA ALA A 117 -6.82 -10.71 8.62
C ALA A 117 -5.38 -10.77 8.08
N PRO A 118 -4.96 -11.78 7.29
CA PRO A 118 -3.61 -11.81 6.75
C PRO A 118 -3.35 -10.67 5.76
N MET A 119 -4.35 -10.28 4.95
CA MET A 119 -4.20 -9.16 4.01
C MET A 119 -4.06 -7.81 4.74
N SER A 120 -4.77 -7.61 5.84
CA SER A 120 -4.61 -6.44 6.72
C SER A 120 -3.19 -6.36 7.27
N LEU A 121 -2.64 -7.50 7.70
CA LEU A 121 -1.29 -7.61 8.24
C LEU A 121 -0.23 -7.32 7.17
N LEU A 122 -0.39 -7.85 5.95
CA LEU A 122 0.49 -7.54 4.82
C LEU A 122 0.46 -6.04 4.47
N CYS A 123 -0.72 -5.42 4.45
CA CYS A 123 -0.84 -3.97 4.23
C CYS A 123 -0.14 -3.19 5.36
N PHE A 124 -0.26 -3.63 6.60
CA PHE A 124 0.41 -3.00 7.74
C PHE A 124 1.94 -3.09 7.62
N ILE A 125 2.48 -4.22 7.16
CA ILE A 125 3.91 -4.38 6.90
C ILE A 125 4.38 -3.38 5.82
N SER A 126 3.65 -3.25 4.71
CA SER A 126 3.96 -2.30 3.65
C SER A 126 3.86 -0.83 4.13
N PHE A 127 2.93 -0.54 5.02
CA PHE A 127 2.86 0.75 5.71
C PHE A 127 4.12 1.02 6.56
N ILE A 128 4.54 0.07 7.40
CA ILE A 128 5.75 0.20 8.24
C ILE A 128 6.98 0.45 7.36
N GLN A 129 7.12 -0.34 6.30
CA GLN A 129 8.23 -0.18 5.35
C GLN A 129 8.23 1.21 4.72
N SER A 130 7.10 1.66 4.19
CA SER A 130 6.95 3.00 3.60
C SER A 130 7.29 4.10 4.60
N LYS A 131 6.80 4.00 5.84
CA LYS A 131 7.08 4.99 6.91
C LYS A 131 8.56 5.02 7.27
N LYS A 132 9.22 3.86 7.32
CA LYS A 132 10.68 3.78 7.56
C LYS A 132 11.45 4.49 6.44
N ARG A 133 11.05 4.33 5.18
CA ARG A 133 11.66 5.01 4.02
C ARG A 133 11.49 6.53 4.07
N ILE A 134 10.28 7.01 4.38
CA ILE A 134 10.02 8.47 4.54
C ILE A 134 10.93 9.07 5.60
N ASN A 135 11.09 8.41 6.75
CA ASN A 135 11.95 8.92 7.82
C ASN A 135 13.42 9.03 7.40
N VAL A 136 13.91 8.09 6.58
CA VAL A 136 15.27 8.14 6.02
C VAL A 136 15.42 9.28 5.01
N LEU A 137 14.45 9.42 4.09
CA LEU A 137 14.40 10.53 3.12
C LEU A 137 14.37 11.89 3.82
N LYS A 138 13.54 12.05 4.85
CA LYS A 138 13.44 13.29 5.63
C LYS A 138 14.78 13.68 6.26
N LYS A 139 15.51 12.71 6.83
CA LYS A 139 16.85 12.94 7.40
C LYS A 139 17.87 13.36 6.34
N LYS A 140 17.85 12.73 5.16
CA LYS A 140 18.73 13.12 4.04
C LYS A 140 18.44 14.56 3.57
N PHE A 141 17.17 14.91 3.34
CA PHE A 141 16.80 16.27 2.93
C PHE A 141 17.17 17.36 3.95
N GLN A 142 17.14 17.04 5.25
CA GLN A 142 17.59 17.95 6.31
C GLN A 142 19.11 18.13 6.28
N TYR A 143 19.87 17.06 6.01
CA TYR A 143 21.33 17.11 5.90
C TYR A 143 21.77 17.91 4.67
N ASP A 144 21.20 17.63 3.49
CA ASP A 144 21.54 18.34 2.25
C ASP A 144 21.23 19.85 2.37
N ASN A 145 20.14 20.23 3.02
CA ASN A 145 19.84 21.65 3.28
C ASN A 145 20.84 22.30 4.24
N LEU A 146 21.35 21.56 5.23
CA LEU A 146 22.32 22.08 6.19
C LEU A 146 23.67 22.35 5.50
N ASP A 147 24.11 21.41 4.66
CA ASP A 147 25.38 21.49 3.92
C ASP A 147 25.37 22.66 2.91
N ASN A 148 24.30 22.78 2.12
CA ASN A 148 24.10 23.91 1.19
C ASN A 148 24.06 25.29 1.87
N ASN A 149 23.69 25.36 3.15
CA ASN A 149 23.69 26.61 3.92
C ASN A 149 25.06 26.93 4.52
N LEU A 150 25.94 25.94 4.68
CA LEU A 150 27.32 26.13 5.11
C LEU A 150 28.20 26.59 3.94
N GLU A 151 28.07 25.98 2.75
CA GLU A 151 28.80 26.41 1.55
C GLU A 151 28.45 27.84 1.09
N LYS A 152 27.24 28.32 1.36
CA LYS A 152 26.84 29.72 1.05
C LYS A 152 27.39 30.77 2.00
N LYS A 153 28.04 30.36 3.10
CA LYS A 153 28.59 31.26 4.12
C LYS A 153 30.12 31.41 4.01
N GLU A 154 30.77 30.64 3.15
CA GLU A 154 32.19 30.83 2.76
C GLU A 154 32.29 31.71 1.50
#